data_AF-A0AAW0Q8E8-F1
#
_entry.id   AF-A0AAW0Q8E8-F1
#
_cell.length_a   1.000
_cell.length_b   1.000
_cell.length_c   1.000
_cell.angle_alpha   90.00
_cell.angle_beta   90.00
_cell.angle_gamma   90.00
#
_symmetry.space_group_name_H-M   'P 1'
#
loop_
_entity.id
_entity.type
_entity.pdbx_description
1 polymer ?
#
loop_
_entity_poly.entity_id
_entity_poly.type
_entity_poly.pdbx_seq_one_letter_code
_entity_poly.pdbx_strand_id
1 'polypeptide(L)'
;MRMLESHHSPIGYLLPPLSRFPPTSKTLHCINIQVSKQSGFRFSKDFETDNKMWLKVFIVCGFTLFSQSLAENQGSFTHSLDDKGNCQFIFTVASPDGPSSCSGAVTEKDGLLSRLTLLEALVSRLVGGADGETQPEIEGLQEAYTQVTGERDLLQQDKERLTKQIQELQRRLSKTNLEVESLRLKPCQQHHTGGSQQRPNTDSENSVSTNAYQEMRAEVTVVPASHLLPERNQTFKKGCGELVAVEEPVSHKKAESISGKYGVWLQDPEAPGTLYTNDTVWRIDAVAKDVRQLFAYEDMNQFSRGFPMKVLVLPEPVESTGATIYRGSLYYQRRQSRTIIRYDLTSESLVNQQDLPQDSFHGQHPYYWGGRTDIDLAVDEQGLWAIYSTYEAKGAIVISKLDSESLEVRQSWETNIRKNTVANAFMICGRLYTVASYTAANTTINYMFDTATNVGKALAIPFQNKYRYNSMIDYNHALRKLFSWDNFNMVTYDLRLQEKSGQGTR
;
A
#
# COMPACT_ATOMS: atom_id res chain seq x y z
N MET A 1 27.59 74.93 12.22
CA MET A 1 26.51 75.82 12.72
C MET A 1 25.49 74.92 13.43
N ARG A 2 25.48 74.99 14.78
CA ARG A 2 24.46 74.53 15.78
C ARG A 2 23.92 73.07 15.71
N MET A 3 24.22 72.18 16.69
CA MET A 3 23.55 71.98 18.02
C MET A 3 22.19 71.23 17.89
N LEU A 4 21.76 70.22 18.65
CA LEU A 4 21.99 69.58 19.98
C LEU A 4 21.49 68.10 19.92
N GLU A 5 22.03 67.07 20.61
CA GLU A 5 21.85 66.66 22.04
C GLU A 5 20.37 66.62 22.52
N SER A 6 19.85 65.71 23.36
CA SER A 6 20.32 64.50 24.07
C SER A 6 19.12 63.86 24.84
N HIS A 7 19.26 62.56 25.16
CA HIS A 7 18.81 61.79 26.35
C HIS A 7 17.47 62.02 27.11
N HIS A 8 16.75 60.91 27.40
CA HIS A 8 16.59 60.36 28.78
C HIS A 8 15.84 59.00 28.85
N SER A 9 16.38 58.03 29.61
CA SER A 9 15.68 56.93 30.34
C SER A 9 15.54 57.33 31.83
N PRO A 10 15.13 56.49 32.83
CA PRO A 10 14.42 55.18 32.90
C PRO A 10 13.27 55.19 33.98
N ILE A 11 12.67 54.04 34.33
CA ILE A 11 12.25 53.56 35.70
C ILE A 11 11.46 52.25 35.54
N GLY A 12 11.76 51.23 36.37
CA GLY A 12 11.08 49.92 36.40
C GLY A 12 10.39 49.61 37.74
N TYR A 13 9.59 48.53 37.77
CA TYR A 13 9.12 47.75 38.95
C TYR A 13 8.66 46.37 38.41
N LEU A 14 9.31 45.24 38.76
CA LEU A 14 9.08 44.31 39.89
C LEU A 14 7.79 43.45 39.82
N LEU A 15 8.02 42.12 39.77
CA LEU A 15 7.12 40.95 39.70
C LEU A 15 6.22 40.77 40.95
N PRO A 16 5.15 39.91 40.95
CA PRO A 16 5.30 38.47 41.22
C PRO A 16 4.37 37.51 40.43
N PRO A 17 4.63 36.17 40.50
CA PRO A 17 3.94 35.12 39.77
C PRO A 17 2.76 34.52 40.56
N LEU A 18 1.82 33.87 39.88
CA LEU A 18 0.82 33.01 40.53
C LEU A 18 0.81 31.59 39.94
N SER A 19 0.88 30.67 40.88
CA SER A 19 1.07 29.23 40.81
C SER A 19 -0.23 28.43 40.60
N ARG A 20 -0.08 27.27 39.95
CA ARG A 20 -0.75 25.95 40.12
C ARG A 20 -2.11 25.89 40.84
N PHE A 21 -3.08 25.17 40.26
CA PHE A 21 -3.82 23.98 40.77
C PHE A 21 -4.93 23.55 39.74
N PRO A 22 -5.62 22.40 39.88
CA PRO A 22 -5.38 21.06 39.32
C PRO A 22 -6.32 20.69 38.13
N PRO A 23 -6.20 19.50 37.47
CA PRO A 23 -7.23 19.04 36.54
C PRO A 23 -8.33 18.28 37.30
N THR A 24 -9.55 18.83 37.34
CA THR A 24 -10.75 18.14 37.80
C THR A 24 -11.57 17.61 36.62
N SER A 25 -12.08 16.39 36.81
CA SER A 25 -12.82 15.58 35.85
C SER A 25 -14.22 16.13 35.48
N LYS A 26 -14.71 15.69 34.30
CA LYS A 26 -16.12 15.67 33.79
C LYS A 26 -16.64 17.06 33.35
N THR A 27 -17.23 17.26 32.18
CA THR A 27 -18.36 16.54 31.57
C THR A 27 -18.50 17.00 30.10
N LEU A 28 -18.65 16.10 29.13
CA LEU A 28 -19.06 16.50 27.76
C LEU A 28 -20.60 16.64 27.72
N HIS A 29 -21.08 17.84 27.40
CA HIS A 29 -22.44 18.06 26.93
C HIS A 29 -22.50 17.72 25.43
N CYS A 30 -23.26 16.69 25.06
CA CYS A 30 -23.67 16.48 23.68
C CYS A 30 -24.72 17.54 23.30
N ILE A 31 -24.36 18.42 22.38
CA ILE A 31 -25.30 19.28 21.66
C ILE A 31 -26.04 18.39 20.65
N ASN A 32 -27.36 18.31 20.84
CA ASN A 32 -28.30 17.57 20.03
C ASN A 32 -28.57 18.37 18.74
N ILE A 33 -28.13 17.88 17.57
CA ILE A 33 -28.54 18.44 16.28
C ILE A 33 -29.70 17.59 15.75
N GLN A 34 -30.91 18.11 15.94
CA GLN A 34 -32.12 17.64 15.23
C GLN A 34 -32.01 18.01 13.75
N VAL A 35 -32.07 17.02 12.87
CA VAL A 35 -32.52 17.23 11.48
C VAL A 35 -33.87 16.55 11.31
N SER A 36 -34.91 17.39 11.36
CA SER A 36 -36.30 17.09 11.03
C SER A 36 -36.42 16.75 9.55
N LYS A 37 -37.02 15.59 9.24
CA LYS A 37 -37.45 15.21 7.89
C LYS A 37 -38.95 15.46 7.80
N GLN A 38 -39.37 16.52 7.12
CA GLN A 38 -40.77 16.76 6.76
C GLN A 38 -40.98 16.49 5.27
N SER A 39 -42.02 15.67 5.01
CA SER A 39 -42.96 15.66 3.86
C SER A 39 -42.45 16.12 2.49
N GLY A 40 -42.63 15.39 1.39
CA GLY A 40 -43.65 14.41 1.05
C GLY A 40 -44.02 14.66 -0.42
N PHE A 41 -44.50 13.66 -1.15
CA PHE A 41 -45.48 13.88 -2.22
C PHE A 41 -46.25 12.60 -2.48
N ARG A 42 -47.56 12.80 -2.61
CA ARG A 42 -48.66 11.85 -2.65
C ARG A 42 -49.04 11.68 -4.11
N PHE A 43 -49.30 10.47 -4.57
CA PHE A 43 -50.29 10.26 -5.63
C PHE A 43 -51.34 9.27 -5.14
N SER A 44 -52.57 9.75 -5.24
CA SER A 44 -53.82 9.17 -4.76
C SER A 44 -54.47 8.37 -5.88
N LYS A 45 -55.05 7.22 -5.55
CA LYS A 45 -56.48 6.93 -5.76
C LYS A 45 -56.78 5.51 -5.26
N ASP A 46 -57.42 5.44 -4.10
CA ASP A 46 -58.30 4.32 -3.77
C ASP A 46 -59.70 4.64 -4.26
N PHE A 47 -60.35 3.62 -4.80
CA PHE A 47 -61.77 3.56 -5.11
C PHE A 47 -62.51 2.99 -3.88
N GLU A 48 -63.75 3.42 -3.75
CA GLU A 48 -64.64 3.31 -2.58
C GLU A 48 -65.10 1.88 -2.25
N THR A 49 -65.35 1.65 -0.94
CA THR A 49 -66.40 0.81 -0.26
C THR A 49 -66.77 -0.58 -0.81
N ASP A 50 -67.11 -1.63 -0.05
CA ASP A 50 -67.63 -1.76 1.31
C ASP A 50 -67.58 -3.25 1.78
N ASN A 51 -67.83 -3.47 3.07
CA ASN A 51 -68.41 -4.69 3.69
C ASN A 51 -67.58 -6.00 3.89
N LYS A 52 -67.06 -6.09 5.12
CA LYS A 52 -67.15 -7.18 6.12
C LYS A 52 -67.64 -8.59 5.70
N MET A 53 -66.77 -9.55 6.05
CA MET A 53 -67.07 -10.76 6.86
C MET A 53 -67.67 -11.98 6.14
N TRP A 54 -66.81 -12.84 5.59
CA TRP A 54 -66.97 -14.30 5.56
C TRP A 54 -65.59 -14.92 5.87
N LEU A 55 -65.36 -15.35 7.11
CA LEU A 55 -65.54 -16.72 7.60
C LEU A 55 -64.30 -17.59 7.31
N LYS A 56 -63.53 -17.77 8.38
CA LYS A 56 -62.50 -18.81 8.53
C LYS A 56 -63.12 -20.20 8.29
N VAL A 57 -62.23 -21.15 8.05
CA VAL A 57 -62.42 -22.62 7.97
C VAL A 57 -62.46 -23.14 6.52
N PHE A 58 -61.27 -23.38 5.97
CA PHE A 58 -60.97 -24.71 5.46
C PHE A 58 -59.60 -25.17 5.99
N ILE A 59 -59.67 -26.32 6.63
CA ILE A 59 -58.68 -27.02 7.41
C ILE A 59 -57.90 -27.97 6.48
N VAL A 60 -56.58 -27.98 6.61
CA VAL A 60 -55.68 -29.15 6.64
C VAL A 60 -56.00 -30.30 5.67
N CYS A 61 -55.24 -30.39 4.57
CA CYS A 61 -54.33 -31.51 4.25
C CYS A 61 -53.89 -31.41 2.78
N GLY A 62 -52.65 -30.93 2.59
CA GLY A 62 -51.96 -30.90 1.31
C GLY A 62 -50.46 -30.74 1.52
N PHE A 63 -49.93 -31.39 2.57
CA PHE A 63 -48.51 -31.68 2.64
C PHE A 63 -48.21 -32.68 1.52
N THR A 64 -47.53 -32.25 0.48
CA THR A 64 -46.25 -32.82 0.00
C THR A 64 -45.85 -32.10 -1.29
N LEU A 65 -44.55 -31.88 -1.44
CA LEU A 65 -43.85 -31.24 -2.56
C LEU A 65 -43.67 -29.72 -2.43
N PHE A 66 -42.78 -29.32 -1.52
CA PHE A 66 -41.62 -28.48 -1.84
C PHE A 66 -40.71 -28.43 -0.60
N SER A 67 -39.98 -29.51 -0.38
CA SER A 67 -38.86 -29.57 0.56
C SER A 67 -37.59 -29.15 -0.18
N GLN A 68 -37.18 -27.89 -0.04
CA GLN A 68 -35.79 -27.48 -0.18
C GLN A 68 -35.43 -26.51 0.94
N SER A 69 -34.87 -27.09 2.00
CA SER A 69 -33.82 -26.57 2.88
C SER A 69 -33.43 -25.09 2.67
N LEU A 70 -34.04 -24.19 3.45
CA LEU A 70 -33.38 -22.95 3.88
C LEU A 70 -32.58 -23.31 5.15
N ALA A 71 -31.31 -23.64 4.97
CA ALA A 71 -30.38 -23.78 6.07
C ALA A 71 -30.16 -22.38 6.68
N GLU A 72 -30.62 -22.19 7.91
CA GLU A 72 -30.25 -21.07 8.75
C GLU A 72 -28.75 -21.13 9.05
N ASN A 73 -27.93 -20.38 8.31
CA ASN A 73 -26.54 -20.13 8.68
C ASN A 73 -26.49 -19.14 9.85
N GLN A 74 -26.82 -19.63 11.05
CA GLN A 74 -26.49 -18.94 12.30
C GLN A 74 -25.12 -19.43 12.77
N GLY A 75 -24.12 -18.53 12.77
CA GLY A 75 -22.85 -18.80 13.43
C GLY A 75 -23.09 -19.03 14.93
N SER A 76 -22.49 -20.08 15.49
CA SER A 76 -22.64 -20.36 16.91
C SER A 76 -21.55 -19.65 17.70
N PHE A 77 -21.97 -18.99 18.78
CA PHE A 77 -21.09 -18.32 19.72
C PHE A 77 -21.12 -19.08 21.03
N THR A 78 -19.97 -19.60 21.44
CA THR A 78 -19.81 -20.29 22.72
C THR A 78 -18.74 -19.61 23.55
N HIS A 79 -19.00 -19.49 24.85
CA HIS A 79 -18.03 -19.00 25.82
C HIS A 79 -17.70 -20.14 26.78
N SER A 80 -16.43 -20.24 27.14
CA SER A 80 -15.94 -21.17 28.17
C SER A 80 -14.85 -20.49 28.99
N LEU A 81 -14.61 -20.96 30.20
CA LEU A 81 -13.43 -20.54 30.98
C LEU A 81 -12.35 -21.61 30.84
N ASP A 82 -11.11 -21.18 30.64
CA ASP A 82 -9.96 -22.06 30.76
C ASP A 82 -9.68 -22.41 32.24
N ASP A 83 -8.86 -23.45 32.47
CA ASP A 83 -8.47 -23.90 33.83
C ASP A 83 -7.68 -22.84 34.63
N LYS A 84 -7.37 -21.68 34.03
CA LYS A 84 -6.66 -20.55 34.63
C LYS A 84 -7.59 -19.35 34.90
N GLY A 85 -8.88 -19.47 34.63
CA GLY A 85 -9.87 -18.44 34.91
C GLY A 85 -10.05 -17.38 33.81
N ASN A 86 -9.50 -17.58 32.62
CA ASN A 86 -9.64 -16.65 31.50
C ASN A 86 -10.86 -17.01 30.63
N CYS A 87 -11.65 -16.00 30.25
CA CYS A 87 -12.77 -16.18 29.32
C CYS A 87 -12.26 -16.42 27.90
N GLN A 88 -12.58 -17.59 27.34
CA GLN A 88 -12.32 -17.95 25.96
C GLN A 88 -13.61 -17.84 25.14
N PHE A 89 -13.57 -17.06 24.07
CA PHE A 89 -14.69 -16.87 23.15
C PHE A 89 -14.42 -17.60 21.86
N ILE A 90 -15.28 -18.56 21.52
CA ILE A 90 -15.17 -19.38 20.31
C ILE A 90 -16.34 -19.02 19.40
N PHE A 91 -16.00 -18.56 18.21
CA PHE A 91 -16.95 -18.27 17.15
C PHE A 91 -16.74 -19.27 16.02
N THR A 92 -17.75 -20.09 15.76
CA THR A 92 -17.74 -21.08 14.70
C THR A 92 -18.73 -20.69 13.63
N VAL A 93 -18.24 -20.55 12.40
CA VAL A 93 -19.05 -20.41 11.19
C VAL A 93 -18.89 -21.65 10.34
N ALA A 94 -19.98 -22.09 9.72
CA ALA A 94 -19.92 -23.16 8.74
C ALA A 94 -18.98 -22.76 7.60
N SER A 95 -18.02 -23.63 7.28
CA SER A 95 -17.22 -23.50 6.07
C SER A 95 -18.17 -23.64 4.87
N PRO A 96 -18.05 -22.82 3.81
CA PRO A 96 -18.84 -23.03 2.62
C PRO A 96 -18.43 -24.38 1.99
N ASP A 97 -19.30 -25.37 2.05
CA ASP A 97 -19.09 -26.64 1.37
C ASP A 97 -19.22 -26.44 -0.15
N GLY A 98 -18.09 -26.48 -0.85
CA GLY A 98 -18.02 -26.54 -2.30
C GLY A 98 -16.71 -25.98 -2.86
N PRO A 99 -16.16 -26.56 -3.96
CA PRO A 99 -14.96 -26.02 -4.57
C PRO A 99 -15.21 -24.58 -5.01
N SER A 100 -14.45 -23.65 -4.42
CA SER A 100 -14.45 -22.24 -4.76
C SER A 100 -13.95 -22.03 -6.19
N SER A 101 -14.85 -22.15 -7.17
CA SER A 101 -14.58 -21.69 -8.53
C SER A 101 -14.75 -20.17 -8.57
N CYS A 102 -13.75 -19.44 -8.08
CA CYS A 102 -13.60 -18.01 -8.36
C CYS A 102 -13.23 -17.72 -9.84
N SER A 103 -13.22 -18.75 -10.68
CA SER A 103 -12.94 -18.70 -12.11
C SER A 103 -13.96 -17.88 -12.91
N GLY A 104 -15.22 -17.83 -12.45
CA GLY A 104 -16.32 -17.21 -13.21
C GLY A 104 -16.23 -15.68 -13.34
N ALA A 105 -15.76 -14.98 -12.30
CA ALA A 105 -15.71 -13.51 -12.30
C ALA A 105 -14.59 -12.95 -13.18
N VAL A 106 -13.48 -13.70 -13.33
CA VAL A 106 -12.37 -13.34 -14.22
C VAL A 106 -12.79 -13.53 -15.68
N THR A 107 -13.47 -14.64 -15.99
CA THR A 107 -13.97 -14.93 -17.34
C THR A 107 -15.08 -13.98 -17.81
N GLU A 108 -15.94 -13.50 -16.90
CA GLU A 108 -17.01 -12.55 -17.24
C GLU A 108 -16.45 -11.16 -17.57
N LYS A 109 -15.42 -10.71 -16.83
CA LYS A 109 -14.70 -9.46 -17.12
C LYS A 109 -13.97 -9.52 -18.46
N ASP A 110 -13.25 -10.60 -18.72
CA ASP A 110 -12.46 -10.76 -19.96
C ASP A 110 -13.37 -10.93 -21.18
N GLY A 111 -14.55 -11.55 -21.00
CA GLY A 111 -15.60 -11.61 -22.03
C GLY A 111 -16.21 -10.24 -22.36
N LEU A 112 -16.47 -9.40 -21.34
CA LEU A 112 -16.95 -8.03 -21.54
C LEU A 112 -15.91 -7.13 -22.21
N LEU A 113 -14.63 -7.25 -21.83
CA LEU A 113 -13.53 -6.52 -22.47
C LEU A 113 -13.40 -6.89 -23.95
N SER A 114 -13.48 -8.19 -24.27
CA SER A 114 -13.40 -8.68 -25.64
C SER A 114 -14.57 -8.15 -26.51
N ARG A 115 -15.79 -8.14 -25.97
CA ARG A 115 -16.97 -7.58 -26.65
C ARG A 115 -16.89 -6.06 -26.84
N LEU A 116 -16.33 -5.34 -25.87
CA LEU A 116 -16.12 -3.89 -25.98
C LEU A 116 -15.09 -3.55 -27.07
N THR A 117 -13.99 -4.31 -27.16
CA THR A 117 -12.99 -4.12 -28.22
C THR A 117 -13.52 -4.44 -29.62
N LEU A 118 -14.41 -5.44 -29.75
CA LEU A 118 -15.11 -5.73 -31.00
C LEU A 118 -16.02 -4.56 -31.40
N LEU A 119 -16.76 -3.99 -30.44
CA LEU A 119 -17.64 -2.84 -30.67
C LEU A 119 -16.84 -1.60 -31.11
N GLU A 120 -15.71 -1.31 -30.47
CA GLU A 120 -14.81 -0.21 -30.85
C GLU A 120 -14.27 -0.37 -32.28
N ALA A 121 -13.92 -1.61 -32.67
CA ALA A 121 -13.47 -1.92 -34.02
C ALA A 121 -14.59 -1.75 -35.06
N LEU A 122 -15.82 -2.17 -34.75
CA LEU A 122 -16.97 -2.02 -35.64
C LEU A 122 -17.41 -0.55 -35.79
N VAL A 123 -17.40 0.23 -34.70
CA VAL A 123 -17.67 1.68 -34.72
C VAL A 123 -16.58 2.41 -35.52
N SER A 124 -15.31 2.02 -35.39
CA SER A 124 -14.22 2.61 -36.17
C SER A 124 -14.37 2.34 -37.68
N ARG A 125 -14.92 1.18 -38.08
CA ARG A 125 -15.26 0.87 -39.47
C ARG A 125 -16.43 1.71 -40.00
N LEU A 126 -17.45 1.95 -39.18
CA LEU A 126 -18.60 2.79 -39.55
C LEU A 126 -18.23 4.29 -39.67
N VAL A 127 -17.25 4.75 -38.89
CA VAL A 127 -16.80 6.16 -38.88
C VAL A 127 -15.71 6.44 -39.93
N GLY A 128 -14.96 5.43 -40.39
CA GLY A 128 -13.87 5.56 -41.36
C GLY A 128 -14.24 5.52 -42.84
N GLY A 129 -15.54 5.44 -43.19
CA GLY A 129 -16.03 5.31 -44.56
C GLY A 129 -16.35 6.62 -45.27
N ALA A 130 -15.46 7.61 -45.22
CA ALA A 130 -15.66 8.89 -45.93
C ALA A 130 -14.33 9.42 -46.47
N ASP A 131 -13.68 8.68 -47.36
CA ASP A 131 -12.76 9.20 -48.38
C ASP A 131 -12.44 8.09 -49.39
N GLY A 132 -12.96 8.22 -50.62
CA GLY A 132 -12.59 7.38 -51.77
C GLY A 132 -13.73 6.60 -52.40
N GLU A 133 -14.05 6.96 -53.65
CA GLU A 133 -15.14 6.46 -54.51
C GLU A 133 -15.18 4.93 -54.69
N THR A 134 -16.24 4.27 -54.23
CA THR A 134 -17.01 3.23 -54.97
C THR A 134 -18.25 2.80 -54.15
N GLN A 135 -19.42 2.70 -54.79
CA GLN A 135 -20.59 1.96 -54.28
C GLN A 135 -20.83 0.77 -55.21
N PRO A 136 -21.25 -0.41 -54.70
CA PRO A 136 -22.26 -0.55 -53.65
C PRO A 136 -21.86 -1.49 -52.49
N GLU A 137 -21.84 -0.99 -51.25
CA GLU A 137 -21.95 -1.83 -50.03
C GLU A 137 -22.98 -1.22 -49.07
N ILE A 138 -24.22 -1.08 -49.53
CA ILE A 138 -25.34 -0.65 -48.66
C ILE A 138 -25.83 -1.81 -47.78
N GLU A 139 -25.67 -3.07 -48.20
CA GLU A 139 -26.05 -4.24 -47.39
C GLU A 139 -25.08 -4.49 -46.22
N GLY A 140 -23.76 -4.41 -46.45
CA GLY A 140 -22.77 -4.62 -45.38
C GLY A 140 -22.79 -3.56 -44.29
N LEU A 141 -23.12 -2.31 -44.63
CA LEU A 141 -23.24 -1.22 -43.67
C LEU A 141 -24.48 -1.36 -42.78
N GLN A 142 -25.60 -1.83 -43.36
CA GLN A 142 -26.85 -2.08 -42.64
C GLN A 142 -26.69 -3.26 -41.66
N GLU A 143 -25.98 -4.32 -42.06
CA GLU A 143 -25.62 -5.45 -41.20
C GLU A 143 -24.67 -5.03 -40.07
N ALA A 144 -23.63 -4.25 -40.37
CA ALA A 144 -22.73 -3.72 -39.35
C ALA A 144 -23.45 -2.81 -38.35
N TYR A 145 -24.38 -1.97 -38.82
CA TYR A 145 -25.17 -1.08 -37.96
C TYR A 145 -26.13 -1.85 -37.05
N THR A 146 -26.82 -2.87 -37.58
CA THR A 146 -27.72 -3.73 -36.79
C THR A 146 -26.95 -4.56 -35.76
N GLN A 147 -25.76 -5.07 -36.12
CA GLN A 147 -24.88 -5.79 -35.20
C GLN A 147 -24.37 -4.90 -34.05
N VAL A 148 -23.90 -3.69 -34.36
CA VAL A 148 -23.43 -2.72 -33.35
C VAL A 148 -24.55 -2.29 -32.41
N THR A 149 -25.76 -2.09 -32.94
CA THR A 149 -26.93 -1.71 -32.14
C THR A 149 -27.33 -2.83 -31.19
N GLY A 150 -27.31 -4.09 -31.64
CA GLY A 150 -27.59 -5.26 -30.80
C GLY A 150 -26.59 -5.47 -29.67
N GLU A 151 -25.28 -5.35 -29.94
CA GLU A 151 -24.24 -5.50 -28.91
C GLU A 151 -24.28 -4.36 -27.88
N ARG A 152 -24.58 -3.13 -28.31
CA ARG A 152 -24.80 -2.00 -27.40
C ARG A 152 -25.94 -2.28 -26.42
N ASP A 153 -27.06 -2.80 -26.92
CA ASP A 153 -28.24 -3.05 -26.08
C ASP A 153 -27.98 -4.17 -25.07
N LEU A 154 -27.24 -5.21 -25.46
CA LEU A 154 -26.79 -6.27 -24.55
C LEU A 154 -25.83 -5.73 -23.47
N LEU A 155 -24.87 -4.89 -23.84
CA LEU A 155 -23.94 -4.27 -22.88
C LEU A 155 -24.66 -3.34 -21.90
N GLN A 156 -25.70 -2.64 -22.38
CA GLN A 156 -26.55 -1.81 -21.53
C GLN A 156 -27.32 -2.65 -20.51
N GLN A 157 -27.85 -3.81 -20.90
CA GLN A 157 -28.49 -4.76 -19.97
C GLN A 157 -27.49 -5.34 -18.96
N ASP A 158 -26.28 -5.71 -19.39
CA ASP A 158 -25.23 -6.20 -18.49
C ASP A 158 -24.82 -5.12 -17.47
N LYS A 159 -24.72 -3.85 -17.91
CA LYS A 159 -24.46 -2.70 -17.02
C LYS A 159 -25.55 -2.54 -15.98
N GLU A 160 -26.82 -2.64 -16.36
CA GLU A 160 -27.95 -2.55 -15.42
C GLU A 160 -27.96 -3.71 -14.43
N ARG A 161 -27.66 -4.94 -14.90
CA ARG A 161 -27.51 -6.13 -14.05
C ARG A 161 -26.40 -5.93 -13.01
N LEU A 162 -25.21 -5.52 -13.45
CA LEU A 162 -24.06 -5.28 -12.58
C LEU A 162 -24.31 -4.15 -11.58
N THR A 163 -25.01 -3.09 -12.00
CA THR A 163 -25.38 -1.98 -11.12
C THR A 163 -26.30 -2.46 -9.99
N LYS A 164 -27.27 -3.33 -10.28
CA LYS A 164 -28.13 -3.95 -9.26
C LYS A 164 -27.33 -4.84 -8.29
N GLN A 165 -26.37 -5.61 -8.80
CA GLN A 165 -25.50 -6.45 -7.95
C GLN A 165 -24.63 -5.61 -7.02
N ILE A 166 -24.05 -4.51 -7.49
CA ILE A 166 -23.25 -3.58 -6.68
C ILE A 166 -24.11 -2.97 -5.57
N GLN A 167 -25.34 -2.52 -5.88
CA GLN A 167 -26.26 -1.98 -4.87
C GLN A 167 -26.63 -3.01 -3.80
N GLU A 168 -26.90 -4.26 -4.19
CA GLU A 168 -27.20 -5.32 -3.23
C GLU A 168 -25.99 -5.67 -2.35
N LEU A 169 -24.78 -5.69 -2.91
CA LEU A 169 -23.55 -5.90 -2.14
C LEU A 169 -23.29 -4.76 -1.15
N GLN A 170 -23.51 -3.51 -1.57
CA GLN A 170 -23.41 -2.35 -0.68
C GLN A 170 -24.44 -2.42 0.45
N ARG A 171 -25.67 -2.87 0.16
CA ARG A 171 -26.72 -3.09 1.17
C ARG A 171 -26.36 -4.20 2.16
N ARG A 172 -25.71 -5.27 1.70
CA ARG A 172 -25.23 -6.34 2.58
C ARG A 172 -24.10 -5.86 3.46
N LEU A 173 -23.13 -5.14 2.90
CA LEU A 173 -22.01 -4.57 3.65
C LEU A 173 -22.49 -3.58 4.72
N SER A 174 -23.46 -2.72 4.41
CA SER A 174 -24.02 -1.79 5.40
C SER A 174 -24.77 -2.52 6.51
N LYS A 175 -25.53 -3.57 6.19
CA LYS A 175 -26.17 -4.43 7.20
C LYS A 175 -25.15 -5.08 8.13
N THR A 176 -24.08 -5.65 7.58
CA THR A 176 -23.01 -6.28 8.38
C THR A 176 -22.27 -5.27 9.24
N ASN A 177 -21.98 -4.07 8.71
CA ASN A 177 -21.34 -3.01 9.51
C ASN A 177 -22.21 -2.56 10.69
N LEU A 178 -23.52 -2.40 10.49
CA LEU A 178 -24.46 -2.09 11.57
C LEU A 178 -24.53 -3.19 12.63
N GLU A 179 -24.44 -4.45 12.21
CA GLU A 179 -24.40 -5.60 13.12
C GLU A 179 -23.11 -5.63 13.95
N VAL A 180 -21.96 -5.37 13.33
CA VAL A 180 -20.66 -5.25 14.01
C VAL A 180 -20.67 -4.10 15.02
N GLU A 181 -21.26 -2.97 14.66
CA GLU A 181 -21.33 -1.78 15.52
C GLU A 181 -22.27 -1.99 16.71
N SER A 182 -23.40 -2.69 16.50
CA SER A 182 -24.29 -3.15 17.57
C SER A 182 -23.62 -4.12 18.54
N LEU A 183 -22.79 -5.04 18.02
CA LEU A 183 -22.02 -5.98 18.85
C LEU A 183 -20.93 -5.28 19.66
N ARG A 184 -20.33 -4.20 19.14
CA ARG A 184 -19.34 -3.38 19.88
C ARG A 184 -19.94 -2.59 21.05
N LEU A 185 -21.24 -2.29 21.00
CA LEU A 185 -21.92 -1.48 22.02
C LEU A 185 -22.57 -2.32 23.14
N LYS A 186 -22.56 -3.65 23.06
CA LYS A 186 -23.08 -4.52 24.11
C LYS A 186 -22.07 -4.69 25.26
N PRO A 187 -22.37 -4.28 26.50
CA PRO A 187 -21.51 -4.55 27.65
C PRO A 187 -21.50 -6.04 27.99
N CYS A 188 -20.34 -6.59 28.32
CA CYS A 188 -20.23 -7.94 28.90
C CYS A 188 -20.82 -7.93 30.31
N GLN A 189 -21.82 -8.77 30.59
CA GLN A 189 -22.36 -8.92 31.94
C GLN A 189 -21.35 -9.68 32.82
N GLN A 190 -20.88 -9.04 33.90
CA GLN A 190 -20.13 -9.71 34.94
C GLN A 190 -21.10 -10.35 35.93
N HIS A 191 -21.13 -11.68 35.98
CA HIS A 191 -21.75 -12.41 37.08
C HIS A 191 -20.78 -12.43 38.27
N HIS A 192 -21.16 -11.77 39.36
CA HIS A 192 -20.52 -11.95 40.67
C HIS A 192 -20.88 -13.33 41.22
N THR A 193 -19.89 -14.20 41.39
CA THR A 193 -20.03 -15.45 42.16
C THR A 193 -19.50 -15.24 43.57
N GLY A 194 -20.40 -15.32 44.55
CA GLY A 194 -20.08 -15.58 45.94
C GLY A 194 -20.70 -16.92 46.34
N GLY A 195 -19.93 -17.76 47.04
CA GLY A 195 -20.48 -18.93 47.74
C GLY A 195 -19.73 -20.22 47.52
N SER A 196 -19.08 -20.67 48.59
CA SER A 196 -18.31 -21.91 48.74
C SER A 196 -19.13 -23.21 48.63
N GLN A 197 -18.38 -24.31 48.43
CA GLN A 197 -18.52 -25.64 49.03
C GLN A 197 -18.79 -26.84 48.09
N GLN A 198 -17.91 -27.85 48.30
CA GLN A 198 -18.14 -29.29 48.24
C GLN A 198 -18.13 -30.02 46.88
N ARG A 199 -17.00 -30.71 46.65
CA ARG A 199 -16.94 -32.04 46.00
C ARG A 199 -17.90 -33.01 46.69
N PRO A 200 -18.50 -33.93 45.92
CA PRO A 200 -18.07 -35.33 46.07
C PRO A 200 -17.94 -36.11 44.75
N ASN A 201 -17.04 -37.10 44.78
CA ASN A 201 -16.90 -38.19 43.81
C ASN A 201 -18.16 -39.06 43.75
N THR A 202 -18.50 -39.54 42.55
CA THR A 202 -18.98 -40.92 42.34
C THR A 202 -18.82 -41.30 40.86
N ASP A 203 -18.16 -42.43 40.63
CA ASP A 203 -18.05 -43.13 39.35
C ASP A 203 -19.39 -43.68 38.87
N SER A 204 -19.63 -43.67 37.55
CA SER A 204 -20.36 -44.72 36.82
C SER A 204 -20.17 -44.58 35.32
N GLU A 205 -19.82 -45.70 34.69
CA GLU A 205 -19.58 -45.93 33.27
C GLU A 205 -20.84 -45.72 32.40
N ASN A 206 -20.68 -45.15 31.21
CA ASN A 206 -21.18 -45.73 29.95
C ASN A 206 -20.74 -44.95 28.69
N SER A 207 -19.77 -45.55 27.98
CA SER A 207 -19.75 -45.89 26.54
C SER A 207 -20.05 -44.85 25.42
N VAL A 208 -19.12 -44.84 24.44
CA VAL A 208 -19.22 -44.48 23.00
C VAL A 208 -19.15 -42.97 22.69
N SER A 209 -18.32 -42.40 21.80
CA SER A 209 -17.56 -42.86 20.62
C SER A 209 -16.34 -41.95 20.38
N THR A 210 -15.24 -42.56 19.97
CA THR A 210 -14.27 -42.13 18.92
C THR A 210 -14.40 -40.72 18.35
N ASN A 211 -13.37 -39.90 18.59
CA ASN A 211 -12.50 -39.31 17.56
C ASN A 211 -11.39 -38.51 18.27
N ALA A 212 -10.29 -39.19 18.58
CA ALA A 212 -9.09 -38.56 19.09
C ALA A 212 -8.43 -37.76 17.96
N TYR A 213 -8.65 -36.45 17.94
CA TYR A 213 -7.75 -35.55 17.26
C TYR A 213 -6.43 -35.55 18.03
N GLN A 214 -5.37 -35.96 17.35
CA GLN A 214 -4.01 -35.84 17.85
C GLN A 214 -3.64 -34.35 17.81
N GLU A 215 -3.80 -33.65 18.94
CA GLU A 215 -3.27 -32.29 19.09
C GLU A 215 -1.75 -32.34 18.93
N MET A 216 -1.25 -31.88 17.78
CA MET A 216 0.14 -31.42 17.70
C MET A 216 0.23 -30.12 18.49
N ARG A 217 0.62 -30.22 19.76
CA ARG A 217 1.12 -29.06 20.50
C ARG A 217 2.45 -28.64 19.86
N ALA A 218 2.42 -27.53 19.14
CA ALA A 218 3.62 -26.72 19.00
C ALA A 218 3.87 -26.04 20.35
N GLU A 219 4.67 -26.67 21.21
CA GLU A 219 5.32 -25.92 22.29
C GLU A 219 6.23 -24.88 21.63
N VAL A 220 5.78 -23.62 21.64
CA VAL A 220 6.69 -22.49 21.48
C VAL A 220 7.51 -22.44 22.76
N THR A 221 8.60 -23.20 22.78
CA THR A 221 9.66 -22.97 23.75
C THR A 221 10.25 -21.61 23.39
N VAL A 222 9.88 -20.59 24.15
CA VAL A 222 10.55 -19.29 24.10
C VAL A 222 11.95 -19.54 24.66
N VAL A 223 12.87 -19.93 23.78
CA VAL A 223 14.29 -19.94 24.12
C VAL A 223 14.68 -18.47 24.22
N PRO A 224 15.12 -17.99 25.39
CA PRO A 224 15.69 -16.66 25.46
C PRO A 224 16.90 -16.64 24.54
N ALA A 225 16.83 -15.90 23.43
CA ALA A 225 18.01 -15.60 22.62
C ALA A 225 18.89 -14.56 23.32
N SER A 226 19.15 -14.75 24.61
CA SER A 226 20.21 -14.11 25.35
C SER A 226 21.36 -15.10 25.39
N HIS A 227 22.47 -14.76 24.72
CA HIS A 227 23.77 -15.45 24.68
C HIS A 227 24.15 -16.33 23.46
N LEU A 228 23.84 -15.92 22.21
CA LEU A 228 24.59 -16.41 21.04
C LEU A 228 24.99 -15.34 20.01
N LEU A 229 24.85 -14.05 20.32
CA LEU A 229 25.55 -13.01 19.55
C LEU A 229 26.79 -12.61 20.34
N PRO A 230 28.02 -12.85 19.84
CA PRO A 230 29.14 -12.09 20.35
C PRO A 230 28.85 -10.63 20.03
N GLU A 231 28.79 -9.80 21.07
CA GLU A 231 28.83 -8.34 20.94
C GLU A 231 30.04 -7.98 20.08
N ARG A 232 29.81 -7.82 18.78
CA ARG A 232 30.80 -7.22 17.91
C ARG A 232 30.60 -5.72 17.95
N ASN A 233 30.97 -5.14 19.10
CA ASN A 233 31.39 -3.75 19.22
C ASN A 233 32.68 -3.55 18.39
N GLN A 234 32.53 -3.68 17.07
CA GLN A 234 33.49 -3.18 16.11
C GLN A 234 32.69 -2.23 15.23
N THR A 235 32.80 -0.95 15.57
CA THR A 235 32.83 0.15 14.62
C THR A 235 33.93 -0.13 13.59
N PHE A 236 33.72 -1.14 12.74
CA PHE A 236 34.33 -1.13 11.43
C PHE A 236 33.82 0.16 10.81
N LYS A 237 34.74 1.06 10.43
CA LYS A 237 34.50 1.90 9.26
C LYS A 237 34.06 0.94 8.18
N LYS A 238 32.75 0.79 8.00
CA LYS A 238 32.15 -0.11 7.03
C LYS A 238 32.63 0.44 5.69
N GLY A 239 33.68 -0.17 5.13
CA GLY A 239 34.34 0.32 3.93
C GLY A 239 33.44 0.25 2.72
N CYS A 240 33.71 1.10 1.73
CA CYS A 240 33.06 0.99 0.43
C CYS A 240 33.63 -0.19 -0.36
N GLY A 241 32.79 -0.88 -1.15
CA GLY A 241 33.19 -2.06 -1.91
C GLY A 241 32.36 -2.29 -3.19
N GLU A 242 32.78 -3.27 -4.00
CA GLU A 242 32.00 -3.78 -5.13
C GLU A 242 30.98 -4.80 -4.59
N LEU A 243 29.73 -4.72 -5.04
CA LEU A 243 28.72 -5.72 -4.71
C LEU A 243 29.10 -7.09 -5.29
N VAL A 244 29.12 -8.11 -4.44
CA VAL A 244 29.45 -9.49 -4.85
C VAL A 244 28.32 -10.48 -4.64
N ALA A 245 27.39 -10.22 -3.72
CA ALA A 245 26.22 -11.07 -3.52
C ALA A 245 25.05 -10.29 -2.91
N VAL A 246 23.86 -10.76 -3.25
CA VAL A 246 22.59 -10.37 -2.64
C VAL A 246 22.03 -11.61 -1.96
N GLU A 247 21.74 -11.50 -0.67
CA GLU A 247 21.20 -12.60 0.13
C GLU A 247 19.68 -12.78 -0.11
N GLU A 248 19.10 -13.81 0.50
CA GLU A 248 17.67 -14.12 0.37
C GLU A 248 16.74 -12.97 0.84
N PRO A 249 15.61 -12.72 0.17
CA PRO A 249 14.67 -11.68 0.53
C PRO A 249 13.97 -11.95 1.87
N VAL A 250 14.05 -10.98 2.78
CA VAL A 250 13.27 -10.94 4.02
C VAL A 250 12.01 -10.14 3.80
N SER A 251 10.85 -10.75 4.05
CA SER A 251 9.54 -10.11 3.86
C SER A 251 9.05 -9.46 5.15
N HIS A 252 8.67 -8.18 5.08
CA HIS A 252 8.30 -7.40 6.26
C HIS A 252 6.81 -7.14 6.37
N LYS A 253 6.20 -6.78 5.23
CA LYS A 253 4.78 -6.45 5.18
C LYS A 253 4.23 -6.65 3.77
N LYS A 254 2.94 -6.89 3.69
CA LYS A 254 2.16 -6.86 2.47
C LYS A 254 1.14 -5.72 2.57
N ALA A 255 1.02 -4.91 1.52
CA ALA A 255 -0.01 -3.90 1.45
C ALA A 255 -1.41 -4.54 1.47
N GLU A 256 -2.30 -3.95 2.26
CA GLU A 256 -3.66 -4.48 2.50
C GLU A 256 -4.65 -4.03 1.41
N SER A 257 -4.39 -2.90 0.77
CA SER A 257 -5.26 -2.27 -0.22
C SER A 257 -4.69 -2.36 -1.63
N ILE A 258 -5.58 -2.23 -2.63
CA ILE A 258 -5.19 -2.16 -4.04
C ILE A 258 -4.30 -0.95 -4.36
N SER A 259 -4.34 0.10 -3.53
CA SER A 259 -3.47 1.27 -3.65
C SER A 259 -2.00 0.96 -3.37
N GLY A 260 -1.69 -0.17 -2.75
CA GLY A 260 -0.33 -0.60 -2.47
C GLY A 260 0.20 -1.63 -3.47
N LYS A 261 -0.25 -1.66 -4.73
CA LYS A 261 0.36 -2.55 -5.73
C LYS A 261 1.85 -2.29 -5.90
N TYR A 262 2.21 -1.02 -5.98
CA TYR A 262 3.58 -0.52 -6.00
C TYR A 262 3.66 0.76 -5.14
N GLY A 263 4.83 1.03 -4.62
CA GLY A 263 5.04 2.09 -3.65
C GLY A 263 6.52 2.25 -3.30
N VAL A 264 6.75 3.14 -2.37
CA VAL A 264 8.08 3.44 -1.82
C VAL A 264 8.04 3.12 -0.35
N TRP A 265 9.08 2.49 0.17
CA TRP A 265 9.25 2.29 1.60
C TRP A 265 10.73 2.32 1.97
N LEU A 266 11.08 3.13 2.96
CA LEU A 266 12.47 3.54 3.18
C LEU A 266 12.73 3.77 4.67
N GLN A 267 14.01 3.80 5.03
CA GLN A 267 14.53 4.38 6.27
C GLN A 267 15.62 5.38 5.89
N ASP A 268 15.73 6.47 6.65
CA ASP A 268 16.79 7.46 6.44
C ASP A 268 18.14 6.90 6.90
N PRO A 269 19.14 6.75 6.02
CA PRO A 269 20.44 6.25 6.42
C PRO A 269 21.22 7.23 7.32
N GLU A 270 20.89 8.52 7.30
CA GLU A 270 21.57 9.57 8.07
C GLU A 270 20.57 10.47 8.83
N ALA A 271 19.58 9.84 9.48
CA ALA A 271 18.58 10.55 10.27
C ALA A 271 19.23 11.47 11.34
N PRO A 272 18.77 12.73 11.47
CA PRO A 272 19.35 13.68 12.44
C PRO A 272 19.00 13.39 13.91
N GLY A 273 18.08 12.46 14.18
CA GLY A 273 17.78 11.94 15.51
C GLY A 273 16.96 12.85 16.44
N THR A 274 16.44 13.98 15.96
CA THR A 274 15.65 14.91 16.79
C THR A 274 14.19 14.47 16.95
N LEU A 275 13.51 14.20 15.84
CA LEU A 275 12.11 13.77 15.80
C LEU A 275 11.96 12.37 15.17
N TYR A 276 12.78 12.09 14.15
CA TYR A 276 12.83 10.81 13.47
C TYR A 276 14.24 10.23 13.61
N THR A 277 14.30 8.94 13.85
CA THR A 277 15.53 8.18 14.05
C THR A 277 15.86 7.37 12.80
N ASN A 278 17.01 6.71 12.80
CA ASN A 278 17.40 5.73 11.78
C ASN A 278 16.47 4.50 11.75
N ASP A 279 15.68 4.28 12.81
CA ASP A 279 14.70 3.19 12.87
C ASP A 279 13.35 3.57 12.25
N THR A 280 13.09 4.87 12.06
CA THR A 280 11.83 5.37 11.51
C THR A 280 11.64 4.87 10.08
N VAL A 281 10.52 4.20 9.84
CA VAL A 281 10.14 3.66 8.53
C VAL A 281 9.14 4.60 7.87
N TRP A 282 9.36 4.83 6.58
CA TRP A 282 8.54 5.70 5.75
C TRP A 282 7.88 4.89 4.65
N ARG A 283 6.65 5.23 4.28
CA ARG A 283 5.93 4.57 3.18
C ARG A 283 5.10 5.53 2.36
N ILE A 284 5.09 5.33 1.04
CA ILE A 284 4.23 6.00 0.06
C ILE A 284 3.55 4.93 -0.79
N ASP A 285 2.23 4.99 -0.91
CA ASP A 285 1.45 4.16 -1.83
C ASP A 285 1.33 4.89 -3.18
N ALA A 286 2.01 4.40 -4.22
CA ALA A 286 2.24 5.16 -5.46
C ALA A 286 1.22 4.91 -6.59
N VAL A 287 0.15 4.14 -6.33
CA VAL A 287 -0.84 3.76 -7.36
C VAL A 287 -1.86 4.87 -7.66
N ALA A 288 -2.15 5.73 -6.67
CA ALA A 288 -3.18 6.75 -6.81
C ALA A 288 -2.81 7.84 -7.84
N LYS A 289 -3.81 8.55 -8.37
CA LYS A 289 -3.53 9.67 -9.29
C LYS A 289 -2.92 10.88 -8.58
N ASP A 290 -3.25 11.11 -7.31
CA ASP A 290 -2.82 12.25 -6.51
C ASP A 290 -2.17 11.75 -5.21
N VAL A 291 -0.93 11.26 -5.33
CA VAL A 291 -0.20 10.64 -4.21
C VAL A 291 0.43 11.75 -3.37
N ARG A 292 -0.14 12.01 -2.19
CA ARG A 292 0.35 13.05 -1.25
C ARG A 292 0.60 12.53 0.15
N GLN A 293 0.23 11.29 0.44
CA GLN A 293 0.33 10.75 1.79
C GLN A 293 1.68 10.05 1.98
N LEU A 294 2.43 10.54 2.97
CA LEU A 294 3.64 9.91 3.46
C LEU A 294 3.36 9.36 4.87
N PHE A 295 3.38 8.05 5.00
CA PHE A 295 3.12 7.36 6.27
C PHE A 295 4.44 7.18 7.02
N ALA A 296 4.49 7.61 8.28
CA ALA A 296 5.61 7.43 9.18
C ALA A 296 5.29 6.34 10.20
N TYR A 297 6.25 5.47 10.47
CA TYR A 297 6.20 4.47 11.51
C TYR A 297 7.46 4.61 12.37
N GLU A 298 7.29 4.52 13.69
CA GLU A 298 8.37 4.68 14.66
C GLU A 298 9.52 3.69 14.42
N ASP A 299 9.18 2.43 14.16
CA ASP A 299 10.10 1.34 13.94
C ASP A 299 9.49 0.22 13.05
N MET A 300 10.26 -0.83 12.80
CA MET A 300 9.80 -2.01 12.06
C MET A 300 8.67 -2.79 12.77
N ASN A 301 8.57 -2.73 14.10
CA ASN A 301 7.51 -3.39 14.87
C ASN A 301 6.16 -2.68 14.70
N GLN A 302 6.16 -1.36 14.66
CA GLN A 302 4.97 -0.57 14.36
C GLN A 302 4.60 -0.70 12.88
N PHE A 303 5.58 -0.68 11.98
CA PHE A 303 5.37 -0.91 10.55
C PHE A 303 4.66 -2.24 10.28
N SER A 304 5.16 -3.35 10.85
CA SER A 304 4.56 -4.67 10.68
C SER A 304 3.10 -4.71 11.15
N ARG A 305 2.76 -4.05 12.27
CA ARG A 305 1.39 -3.89 12.76
C ARG A 305 0.49 -3.04 11.86
N GLY A 306 1.04 -2.05 11.14
CA GLY A 306 0.33 -1.26 10.13
C GLY A 306 -0.36 -0.01 10.62
N PHE A 307 -0.12 0.39 11.86
CA PHE A 307 -0.66 1.63 12.42
C PHE A 307 0.42 2.71 12.38
N PRO A 308 0.36 3.68 11.45
CA PRO A 308 1.36 4.73 11.36
C PRO A 308 1.30 5.63 12.60
N MET A 309 2.47 6.06 13.10
CA MET A 309 2.53 7.09 14.15
C MET A 309 2.08 8.46 13.63
N LYS A 310 2.25 8.71 12.33
CA LYS A 310 1.92 9.98 11.68
C LYS A 310 1.68 9.80 10.18
N VAL A 311 0.83 10.64 9.62
CA VAL A 311 0.65 10.78 8.17
C VAL A 311 0.91 12.23 7.80
N LEU A 312 1.95 12.44 7.00
CA LEU A 312 2.29 13.75 6.43
C LEU A 312 1.56 13.92 5.10
N VAL A 313 1.13 15.15 4.81
CA VAL A 313 0.49 15.52 3.55
C VAL A 313 1.47 16.38 2.75
N LEU A 314 1.98 15.83 1.67
CA LEU A 314 2.94 16.50 0.80
C LEU A 314 2.28 17.67 0.04
N PRO A 315 2.99 18.81 -0.08
CA PRO A 315 2.45 20.02 -0.72
C PRO A 315 2.23 19.83 -2.21
N GLU A 316 3.01 18.96 -2.83
CA GLU A 316 2.91 18.57 -4.23
C GLU A 316 2.82 17.05 -4.35
N PRO A 317 2.07 16.51 -5.33
CA PRO A 317 1.90 15.07 -5.47
C PRO A 317 3.17 14.43 -6.04
N VAL A 318 3.42 13.19 -5.62
CA VAL A 318 4.53 12.36 -6.09
C VAL A 318 4.21 11.78 -7.47
N GLU A 319 5.18 11.79 -8.39
CA GLU A 319 5.00 11.22 -9.74
C GLU A 319 5.06 9.68 -9.76
N SER A 320 5.94 9.07 -8.96
CA SER A 320 6.35 7.66 -9.13
C SER A 320 6.98 7.04 -7.88
N THR A 321 7.58 5.85 -8.04
CA THR A 321 8.27 5.09 -6.99
C THR A 321 9.73 5.48 -6.76
N GLY A 322 10.25 6.49 -7.43
CA GLY A 322 11.66 6.92 -7.35
C GLY A 322 11.93 8.03 -6.33
N ALA A 323 11.28 7.97 -5.16
CA ALA A 323 11.52 8.91 -4.07
C ALA A 323 12.54 8.32 -3.08
N THR A 324 13.33 9.16 -2.42
CA THR A 324 14.31 8.72 -1.41
C THR A 324 14.29 9.63 -0.19
N ILE A 325 14.85 9.18 0.94
CA ILE A 325 14.95 9.97 2.17
C ILE A 325 16.42 10.05 2.58
N TYR A 326 16.86 11.27 2.91
CA TYR A 326 18.23 11.52 3.29
C TYR A 326 18.29 12.74 4.23
N ARG A 327 18.96 12.57 5.38
CA ARG A 327 19.26 13.67 6.32
C ARG A 327 18.02 14.48 6.74
N GLY A 328 16.94 13.79 7.06
CA GLY A 328 15.68 14.37 7.53
C GLY A 328 14.81 15.00 6.43
N SER A 329 15.19 14.85 5.16
CA SER A 329 14.41 15.34 4.02
C SER A 329 13.91 14.20 3.14
N LEU A 330 12.67 14.29 2.67
CA LEU A 330 12.16 13.51 1.54
C LEU A 330 12.54 14.22 0.24
N TYR A 331 13.13 13.47 -0.68
CA TYR A 331 13.39 13.90 -2.05
C TYR A 331 12.50 13.13 -2.99
N TYR A 332 11.73 13.84 -3.83
CA TYR A 332 10.80 13.21 -4.74
C TYR A 332 10.53 14.05 -5.99
N GLN A 333 10.15 13.38 -7.08
CA GLN A 333 9.72 14.04 -8.31
C GLN A 333 8.29 14.56 -8.16
N ARG A 334 8.08 15.85 -8.43
CA ARG A 334 6.76 16.44 -8.56
C ARG A 334 6.03 15.87 -9.77
N ARG A 335 4.78 15.46 -9.55
CA ARG A 335 3.89 14.91 -10.57
C ARG A 335 3.88 15.73 -11.86
N GLN A 336 3.92 15.04 -13.00
CA GLN A 336 3.88 15.61 -14.34
C GLN A 336 4.95 16.67 -14.60
N SER A 337 6.11 16.57 -13.94
CA SER A 337 7.22 17.49 -14.17
C SER A 337 8.57 16.82 -13.95
N ARG A 338 9.63 17.48 -14.40
CA ARG A 338 11.03 17.15 -14.12
C ARG A 338 11.58 17.80 -12.83
N THR A 339 10.69 18.40 -12.04
CA THR A 339 11.07 19.12 -10.83
C THR A 339 11.26 18.13 -9.68
N ILE A 340 12.44 18.14 -9.08
CA ILE A 340 12.74 17.45 -7.82
C ILE A 340 12.42 18.40 -6.68
N ILE A 341 11.72 17.89 -5.68
CA ILE A 341 11.37 18.60 -4.45
C ILE A 341 12.18 18.01 -3.30
N ARG A 342 12.71 18.90 -2.46
CA ARG A 342 13.20 18.59 -1.12
C ARG A 342 12.18 19.08 -0.10
N TYR A 343 11.59 18.13 0.61
CA TYR A 343 10.62 18.37 1.67
C TYR A 343 11.23 18.00 3.03
N ASP A 344 11.36 18.97 3.93
CA ASP A 344 11.88 18.71 5.28
C ASP A 344 10.80 18.06 6.14
N LEU A 345 11.14 16.90 6.70
CA LEU A 345 10.19 16.06 7.45
C LEU A 345 9.90 16.64 8.84
N THR A 346 10.80 17.46 9.38
CA THR A 346 10.72 18.01 10.74
C THR A 346 9.89 19.30 10.76
N SER A 347 10.16 20.22 9.84
CA SER A 347 9.38 21.46 9.66
C SER A 347 8.14 21.25 8.79
N GLU A 348 8.00 20.09 8.16
CA GLU A 348 6.86 19.71 7.32
C GLU A 348 6.63 20.67 6.15
N SER A 349 7.73 21.18 5.58
CA SER A 349 7.69 22.23 4.56
C SER A 349 8.53 21.88 3.35
N LEU A 350 8.08 22.34 2.18
CA LEU A 350 8.93 22.38 0.99
C LEU A 350 10.07 23.38 1.23
N VAL A 351 11.31 22.89 1.25
CA VAL A 351 12.50 23.72 1.49
C VAL A 351 13.10 24.19 0.19
N ASN A 352 13.16 23.30 -0.81
CA ASN A 352 13.73 23.63 -2.11
C ASN A 352 13.08 22.81 -3.21
N GLN A 353 13.15 23.31 -4.44
CA GLN A 353 12.75 22.60 -5.64
C GLN A 353 13.64 23.01 -6.81
N GLN A 354 14.05 22.04 -7.61
CA GLN A 354 14.92 22.29 -8.76
C GLN A 354 14.52 21.39 -9.91
N ASP A 355 14.53 21.97 -11.09
CA ASP A 355 14.36 21.24 -12.33
C ASP A 355 15.64 20.47 -12.68
N LEU A 356 15.53 19.18 -12.99
CA LEU A 356 16.65 18.48 -13.62
C LEU A 356 16.88 19.02 -15.04
N PRO A 357 18.14 19.10 -15.51
CA PRO A 357 18.45 19.56 -16.86
C PRO A 357 18.20 18.45 -17.90
N GLN A 358 17.54 18.82 -19.00
CA GLN A 358 17.42 18.01 -20.23
C GLN A 358 16.86 16.59 -20.02
N ASP A 359 16.16 16.36 -18.92
CA ASP A 359 15.63 15.05 -18.57
C ASP A 359 14.26 14.81 -19.19
N SER A 360 14.08 13.56 -19.58
CA SER A 360 12.78 13.06 -20.02
C SER A 360 11.94 12.67 -18.82
N PHE A 361 10.67 13.02 -18.85
CA PHE A 361 9.71 12.69 -17.79
C PHE A 361 8.39 12.22 -18.39
N HIS A 362 7.53 11.65 -17.54
CA HIS A 362 6.17 11.25 -17.89
C HIS A 362 6.05 10.07 -18.88
N GLY A 363 6.85 9.03 -18.67
CA GLY A 363 6.82 7.79 -19.44
C GLY A 363 7.59 7.85 -20.77
N GLN A 364 8.47 8.83 -20.94
CA GLN A 364 9.35 8.97 -22.09
C GLN A 364 10.52 7.96 -22.04
N HIS A 365 11.14 7.80 -20.87
CA HIS A 365 12.23 6.84 -20.65
C HIS A 365 12.04 6.05 -19.33
N PRO A 366 10.93 5.29 -19.19
CA PRO A 366 10.71 4.49 -18.00
C PRO A 366 11.67 3.30 -17.94
N TYR A 367 11.73 2.66 -16.77
CA TYR A 367 12.28 1.31 -16.67
C TYR A 367 11.44 0.30 -17.46
N TYR A 368 11.94 -0.93 -17.58
CA TYR A 368 11.34 -1.98 -18.39
C TYR A 368 9.87 -2.28 -18.03
N TRP A 369 9.47 -2.11 -16.76
CA TRP A 369 8.09 -2.34 -16.32
C TRP A 369 7.13 -1.19 -16.61
N GLY A 370 7.62 -0.09 -17.20
CA GLY A 370 6.85 1.07 -17.61
C GLY A 370 6.54 2.04 -16.47
N GLY A 371 5.34 2.64 -16.53
CA GLY A 371 4.92 3.67 -15.59
C GLY A 371 5.62 5.01 -15.81
N ARG A 372 5.64 5.84 -14.77
CA ARG A 372 6.27 7.17 -14.77
C ARG A 372 7.62 7.13 -14.05
N THR A 373 8.41 6.09 -14.33
CA THR A 373 9.65 5.78 -13.62
C THR A 373 10.86 6.49 -14.22
N ASP A 374 10.65 7.55 -14.98
CA ASP A 374 11.69 8.21 -15.77
C ASP A 374 12.84 8.73 -14.90
N ILE A 375 12.51 9.27 -13.73
CA ILE A 375 13.46 9.79 -12.76
C ILE A 375 13.39 8.96 -11.49
N ASP A 376 14.55 8.55 -11.01
CA ASP A 376 14.71 7.69 -9.86
C ASP A 376 15.81 8.26 -8.96
N LEU A 377 15.48 8.60 -7.72
CA LEU A 377 16.41 9.21 -6.78
C LEU A 377 17.03 8.14 -5.90
N ALA A 378 18.33 8.20 -5.70
CA ALA A 378 19.07 7.21 -4.92
C ALA A 378 20.03 7.89 -3.95
N VAL A 379 20.35 7.18 -2.87
CA VAL A 379 21.33 7.60 -1.86
C VAL A 379 22.34 6.49 -1.67
N ASP A 380 23.61 6.86 -1.60
CA ASP A 380 24.68 5.96 -1.19
C ASP A 380 25.68 6.68 -0.27
N GLU A 381 26.82 6.04 -0.02
CA GLU A 381 27.90 6.59 0.81
C GLU A 381 28.46 7.94 0.33
N GLN A 382 28.22 8.33 -0.93
CA GLN A 382 28.63 9.62 -1.50
C GLN A 382 27.50 10.65 -1.48
N GLY A 383 26.29 10.28 -1.07
CA GLY A 383 25.13 11.16 -0.87
C GLY A 383 24.03 10.97 -1.92
N LEU A 384 23.36 12.07 -2.31
CA LEU A 384 22.20 12.04 -3.21
C LEU A 384 22.56 11.95 -4.69
N TRP A 385 21.79 11.16 -5.44
CA TRP A 385 21.91 10.93 -6.88
C TRP A 385 20.54 10.97 -7.56
N ALA A 386 20.53 11.31 -8.85
CA ALA A 386 19.40 11.09 -9.74
C ALA A 386 19.81 10.14 -10.87
N ILE A 387 18.95 9.17 -11.16
CA ILE A 387 19.08 8.18 -12.23
C ILE A 387 17.92 8.42 -13.21
N TYR A 388 18.25 8.82 -14.43
CA TYR A 388 17.26 9.18 -15.45
C TYR A 388 17.80 8.88 -16.85
N SER A 389 17.16 9.42 -17.88
CA SER A 389 17.65 9.37 -19.26
C SER A 389 17.22 10.65 -19.99
N THR A 390 17.94 10.98 -21.06
CA THR A 390 17.65 12.14 -21.91
C THR A 390 17.48 11.72 -23.37
N TYR A 391 17.00 12.65 -24.20
CA TYR A 391 16.97 12.46 -25.65
C TYR A 391 18.38 12.42 -26.25
N GLU A 392 19.33 13.21 -25.73
CA GLU A 392 20.71 13.18 -26.20
C GLU A 392 21.37 11.82 -25.94
N ALA A 393 21.11 11.23 -24.77
CA ALA A 393 21.59 9.91 -24.37
C ALA A 393 20.86 8.73 -25.08
N LYS A 394 19.86 9.02 -25.93
CA LYS A 394 19.11 8.01 -26.72
C LYS A 394 18.55 6.87 -25.87
N GLY A 395 18.04 7.18 -24.69
CA GLY A 395 17.48 6.20 -23.77
C GLY A 395 18.50 5.51 -22.85
N ALA A 396 19.79 5.82 -22.95
CA ALA A 396 20.80 5.33 -22.03
C ALA A 396 20.64 5.97 -20.64
N ILE A 397 20.96 5.21 -19.59
CA ILE A 397 20.90 5.73 -18.23
C ILE A 397 21.93 6.84 -18.08
N VAL A 398 21.47 7.99 -17.59
CA VAL A 398 22.27 9.12 -17.12
C VAL A 398 22.18 9.14 -15.59
N ILE A 399 23.33 9.24 -14.94
CA ILE A 399 23.45 9.35 -13.49
C ILE A 399 23.93 10.77 -13.21
N SER A 400 23.31 11.49 -12.28
CA SER A 400 23.74 12.82 -11.86
C SER A 400 23.93 12.87 -10.35
N LYS A 401 25.07 13.39 -9.90
CA LYS A 401 25.31 13.70 -8.50
C LYS A 401 24.60 15.00 -8.16
N LEU A 402 23.73 14.97 -7.16
CA LEU A 402 23.02 16.15 -6.70
C LEU A 402 23.64 16.70 -5.42
N ASP A 403 23.60 18.01 -5.28
CA ASP A 403 23.72 18.65 -3.98
C ASP A 403 22.46 18.40 -3.15
N SER A 404 22.59 17.89 -1.93
CA SER A 404 21.43 17.57 -1.10
C SER A 404 20.69 18.81 -0.59
N GLU A 405 21.33 19.99 -0.57
CA GLU A 405 20.74 21.23 -0.10
C GLU A 405 20.13 22.04 -1.25
N SER A 406 20.94 22.33 -2.27
CA SER A 406 20.54 23.17 -3.40
C SER A 406 19.82 22.40 -4.51
N LEU A 407 19.91 21.07 -4.55
CA LEU A 407 19.44 20.20 -5.64
C LEU A 407 20.14 20.43 -6.99
N GLU A 408 21.21 21.22 -7.02
CA GLU A 408 21.97 21.45 -8.24
C GLU A 408 22.71 20.17 -8.67
N VAL A 409 22.75 19.95 -9.98
CA VAL A 409 23.57 18.89 -10.59
C VAL A 409 25.04 19.29 -10.47
N ARG A 410 25.80 18.52 -9.70
CA ARG A 410 27.25 18.70 -9.52
C ARG A 410 28.06 18.09 -10.66
N GLN A 411 27.65 16.90 -11.10
CA GLN A 411 28.31 16.16 -12.18
C GLN A 411 27.34 15.12 -12.74
N SER A 412 27.50 14.77 -14.02
CA SER A 412 26.69 13.79 -14.72
C SER A 412 27.55 12.78 -15.48
N TRP A 413 27.01 11.57 -15.63
CA TRP A 413 27.64 10.45 -16.33
C TRP A 413 26.61 9.77 -17.24
N GLU A 414 26.95 9.63 -18.52
CA GLU A 414 26.17 8.83 -19.46
C GLU A 414 26.72 7.40 -19.48
N THR A 415 25.83 6.42 -19.29
CA THR A 415 26.19 5.00 -19.36
C THR A 415 25.92 4.44 -20.76
N ASN A 416 26.28 3.17 -21.00
CA ASN A 416 25.97 2.48 -22.26
C ASN A 416 24.76 1.52 -22.14
N ILE A 417 24.06 1.51 -21.01
CA ILE A 417 22.90 0.64 -20.79
C ILE A 417 21.60 1.45 -20.93
N ARG A 418 20.63 0.89 -21.67
CA ARG A 418 19.34 1.56 -21.89
C ARG A 418 18.40 1.37 -20.70
N LYS A 419 17.80 2.46 -20.22
CA LYS A 419 16.94 2.45 -19.04
C LYS A 419 15.72 1.53 -19.18
N ASN A 420 15.11 1.49 -20.37
CA ASN A 420 13.97 0.63 -20.67
C ASN A 420 14.31 -0.87 -20.85
N THR A 421 15.58 -1.25 -20.74
CA THR A 421 16.02 -2.66 -20.82
C THR A 421 16.27 -3.29 -19.45
N VAL A 422 16.21 -2.49 -18.38
CA VAL A 422 16.43 -2.95 -17.01
C VAL A 422 15.19 -2.69 -16.16
N ALA A 423 14.99 -3.54 -15.16
CA ALA A 423 13.85 -3.51 -14.26
C ALA A 423 13.90 -2.34 -13.29
N ASN A 424 15.08 -2.09 -12.73
CA ASN A 424 15.33 -1.06 -11.72
C ASN A 424 16.85 -0.82 -11.63
N ALA A 425 17.27 0.23 -10.92
CA ALA A 425 18.69 0.50 -10.67
C ALA A 425 18.89 1.17 -9.31
N PHE A 426 20.08 1.01 -8.73
CA PHE A 426 20.42 1.61 -7.44
C PHE A 426 21.92 1.95 -7.39
N MET A 427 22.31 2.82 -6.45
CA MET A 427 23.69 3.24 -6.24
C MET A 427 24.30 2.57 -5.01
N ILE A 428 25.54 2.09 -5.11
CA ILE A 428 26.38 1.70 -3.96
C ILE A 428 27.77 2.23 -4.22
N CYS A 429 28.36 2.99 -3.30
CA CYS A 429 29.75 3.43 -3.39
C CYS A 429 30.15 4.16 -4.67
N GLY A 430 29.24 4.94 -5.25
CA GLY A 430 29.40 5.65 -6.53
C GLY A 430 29.31 4.74 -7.75
N ARG A 431 28.79 3.53 -7.59
CA ARG A 431 28.55 2.59 -8.69
C ARG A 431 27.07 2.38 -8.88
N LEU A 432 26.59 2.58 -10.10
CA LEU A 432 25.25 2.18 -10.50
C LEU A 432 25.22 0.67 -10.69
N TYR A 433 24.19 0.02 -10.17
CA TYR A 433 23.87 -1.39 -10.43
C TYR A 433 22.46 -1.48 -11.00
N THR A 434 22.25 -2.35 -11.99
CA THR A 434 20.92 -2.56 -12.60
C THR A 434 20.41 -3.97 -12.39
N VAL A 435 19.10 -4.11 -12.25
CA VAL A 435 18.41 -5.41 -12.16
C VAL A 435 17.80 -5.76 -13.52
N ALA A 436 18.01 -6.99 -14.00
CA ALA A 436 17.64 -7.36 -15.36
C ALA A 436 16.12 -7.48 -15.59
N SER A 437 15.40 -8.17 -14.71
CA SER A 437 13.98 -8.48 -14.92
C SER A 437 13.12 -8.17 -13.70
N TYR A 438 12.00 -7.49 -13.95
CA TYR A 438 11.01 -7.22 -12.92
C TYR A 438 10.01 -8.38 -12.77
N THR A 439 9.92 -9.31 -13.73
CA THR A 439 8.91 -10.40 -13.74
C THR A 439 9.47 -11.76 -13.39
N ALA A 440 10.74 -12.04 -13.72
CA ALA A 440 11.38 -13.31 -13.42
C ALA A 440 11.59 -13.43 -11.91
N ALA A 441 11.20 -14.58 -11.33
CA ALA A 441 11.38 -14.84 -9.90
C ALA A 441 12.87 -14.92 -9.53
N ASN A 442 13.68 -15.55 -10.38
CA ASN A 442 15.13 -15.52 -10.29
C ASN A 442 15.64 -14.66 -11.44
N THR A 443 16.31 -13.57 -11.11
CA THR A 443 16.93 -12.66 -12.07
C THR A 443 18.35 -12.37 -11.62
N THR A 444 18.98 -11.35 -12.20
CA THR A 444 20.35 -10.98 -11.91
C THR A 444 20.49 -9.47 -11.82
N ILE A 445 21.42 -9.03 -10.98
CA ILE A 445 22.09 -7.75 -11.19
C ILE A 445 23.03 -7.96 -12.37
N ASN A 446 22.71 -7.34 -13.50
CA ASN A 446 23.27 -7.66 -14.81
C ASN A 446 24.29 -6.65 -15.34
N TYR A 447 24.39 -5.49 -14.72
CA TYR A 447 25.31 -4.45 -15.16
C TYR A 447 25.70 -3.54 -13.99
N MET A 448 26.93 -3.04 -14.05
CA MET A 448 27.46 -2.03 -13.14
C MET A 448 28.18 -0.94 -13.93
N PHE A 449 28.07 0.31 -13.49
CA PHE A 449 28.86 1.43 -14.00
C PHE A 449 29.53 2.17 -12.84
N ASP A 450 30.85 2.28 -12.88
CA ASP A 450 31.66 2.98 -11.87
C ASP A 450 31.89 4.44 -12.31
N THR A 451 31.31 5.39 -11.57
CA THR A 451 31.39 6.82 -11.86
C THR A 451 32.80 7.39 -11.68
N ALA A 452 33.64 6.76 -10.86
CA ALA A 452 35.01 7.21 -10.65
C ALA A 452 35.92 6.85 -11.84
N THR A 453 35.66 5.72 -12.50
CA THR A 453 36.47 5.25 -13.63
C THR A 453 35.79 5.47 -14.99
N ASN A 454 34.51 5.83 -15.03
CA ASN A 454 33.68 5.88 -16.24
C ASN A 454 33.63 4.52 -16.99
N VAL A 455 33.65 3.42 -16.24
CA VAL A 455 33.69 2.07 -16.84
C VAL A 455 32.42 1.30 -16.48
N GLY A 456 31.75 0.83 -17.52
CA GLY A 456 30.66 -0.13 -17.45
C GLY A 456 31.13 -1.58 -17.54
N LYS A 457 30.53 -2.48 -16.78
CA LYS A 457 30.83 -3.91 -16.76
C LYS A 457 29.53 -4.72 -16.68
N ALA A 458 29.41 -5.75 -17.51
CA ALA A 458 28.35 -6.74 -17.38
C ALA A 458 28.59 -7.61 -16.14
N LEU A 459 27.51 -7.91 -15.43
CA LEU A 459 27.47 -8.73 -14.22
C LEU A 459 26.45 -9.86 -14.38
N ALA A 460 26.51 -10.82 -13.46
CA ALA A 460 25.52 -11.89 -13.34
C ALA A 460 25.36 -12.31 -11.87
N ILE A 461 25.18 -11.32 -10.98
CA ILE A 461 24.97 -11.60 -9.55
C ILE A 461 23.52 -12.05 -9.38
N PRO A 462 23.23 -13.23 -8.81
CA PRO A 462 21.85 -13.70 -8.60
C PRO A 462 21.04 -12.71 -7.75
N PHE A 463 19.78 -12.50 -8.13
CA PHE A 463 18.82 -11.68 -7.41
C PHE A 463 17.46 -12.37 -7.39
N GLN A 464 16.92 -12.64 -6.21
CA GLN A 464 15.61 -13.30 -6.05
C GLN A 464 14.49 -12.27 -5.91
N ASN A 465 13.71 -12.10 -6.97
CA ASN A 465 12.51 -11.29 -6.99
C ASN A 465 11.30 -12.13 -6.56
N LYS A 466 11.20 -12.38 -5.25
CA LYS A 466 10.32 -13.37 -4.62
C LYS A 466 8.86 -13.30 -5.06
N TYR A 467 8.28 -12.11 -5.08
CA TYR A 467 6.85 -11.92 -5.40
C TYR A 467 6.61 -11.48 -6.83
N ARG A 468 7.68 -11.34 -7.63
CA ARG A 468 7.67 -10.80 -8.99
C ARG A 468 7.15 -9.37 -9.00
N TYR A 469 7.14 -8.75 -10.18
CA TYR A 469 6.74 -7.36 -10.39
C TYR A 469 7.47 -6.40 -9.42
N ASN A 470 8.81 -6.42 -9.49
CA ASN A 470 9.64 -5.48 -8.74
C ASN A 470 9.43 -4.06 -9.29
N SER A 471 9.02 -3.14 -8.43
CA SER A 471 8.60 -1.78 -8.77
C SER A 471 9.45 -0.69 -8.12
N MET A 472 10.24 -1.03 -7.11
CA MET A 472 11.15 -0.14 -6.42
C MET A 472 12.30 -0.98 -5.85
N ILE A 473 13.53 -0.48 -5.98
CA ILE A 473 14.71 -0.95 -5.25
C ILE A 473 15.52 0.27 -4.83
N ASP A 474 15.78 0.42 -3.54
CA ASP A 474 16.58 1.51 -2.99
C ASP A 474 17.65 0.97 -2.03
N TYR A 475 18.82 1.59 -2.01
CA TYR A 475 19.91 1.20 -1.12
C TYR A 475 19.92 2.07 0.15
N ASN A 476 20.07 1.43 1.30
CA ASN A 476 20.35 2.13 2.56
C ASN A 476 21.78 1.79 3.00
N HIS A 477 22.69 2.76 2.92
CA HIS A 477 24.12 2.56 3.20
C HIS A 477 24.44 2.34 4.68
N ALA A 478 23.64 2.89 5.59
CA ALA A 478 23.82 2.66 7.02
C ALA A 478 23.57 1.18 7.40
N LEU A 479 22.51 0.60 6.83
CA LEU A 479 22.11 -0.78 7.04
C LEU A 479 22.82 -1.77 6.11
N ARG A 480 23.37 -1.29 4.98
CA ARG A 480 23.86 -2.11 3.86
C ARG A 480 22.82 -3.10 3.35
N LYS A 481 21.59 -2.62 3.19
CA LYS A 481 20.46 -3.41 2.71
C LYS A 481 19.84 -2.74 1.50
N LEU A 482 19.31 -3.55 0.59
CA LEU A 482 18.36 -3.07 -0.41
C LEU A 482 16.96 -3.16 0.18
N PHE A 483 16.20 -2.08 0.05
CA PHE A 483 14.77 -2.00 0.26
C PHE A 483 14.09 -2.20 -1.08
N SER A 484 13.00 -2.96 -1.13
CA SER A 484 12.36 -3.30 -2.39
C SER A 484 10.87 -3.46 -2.23
N TRP A 485 10.13 -3.08 -3.27
CA TRP A 485 8.69 -3.28 -3.36
C TRP A 485 8.34 -4.18 -4.55
N ASP A 486 7.93 -5.42 -4.28
CA ASP A 486 7.58 -6.40 -5.29
C ASP A 486 6.13 -6.90 -5.12
N ASN A 487 5.26 -6.48 -6.03
CA ASN A 487 3.85 -6.87 -6.09
C ASN A 487 3.13 -6.87 -4.73
N PHE A 488 2.92 -5.69 -4.15
CA PHE A 488 2.36 -5.47 -2.80
C PHE A 488 3.26 -5.78 -1.61
N ASN A 489 4.43 -6.40 -1.78
CA ASN A 489 5.26 -6.82 -0.65
C ASN A 489 6.45 -5.88 -0.46
N MET A 490 6.73 -5.54 0.79
CA MET A 490 7.90 -4.79 1.21
C MET A 490 8.95 -5.79 1.70
N VAL A 491 10.08 -5.85 0.99
CA VAL A 491 11.12 -6.85 1.20
C VAL A 491 12.50 -6.21 1.28
N THR A 492 13.39 -6.76 2.09
CA THR A 492 14.80 -6.33 2.13
C THR A 492 15.75 -7.44 1.75
N TYR A 493 16.90 -7.05 1.23
CA TYR A 493 18.02 -7.94 0.94
C TYR A 493 19.25 -7.49 1.70
N ASP A 494 19.90 -8.44 2.39
CA ASP A 494 21.25 -8.22 2.91
C ASP A 494 22.26 -8.30 1.77
N LEU A 495 23.33 -7.49 1.87
CA LEU A 495 24.34 -7.38 0.83
C LEU A 495 25.72 -7.80 1.32
N ARG A 496 26.47 -8.43 0.43
CA ARG A 496 27.90 -8.68 0.62
C ARG A 496 28.69 -7.82 -0.35
N LEU A 497 29.54 -6.95 0.21
CA LEU A 497 30.45 -6.08 -0.53
C LEU A 497 31.87 -6.59 -0.39
N GLN A 498 32.63 -6.55 -1.48
CA GLN A 498 34.08 -6.79 -1.47
C GLN A 498 34.80 -5.46 -1.34
N GLU A 499 35.42 -5.23 -0.18
CA GLU A 499 36.28 -4.07 0.03
C GLU A 499 37.54 -4.21 -0.83
N LYS A 500 38.00 -3.11 -1.46
CA LYS A 500 39.32 -3.09 -2.08
C LYS A 500 40.34 -3.28 -0.96
N SER A 501 41.01 -4.42 -0.91
CA SER A 501 42.20 -4.60 -0.08
C SER A 501 43.17 -3.49 -0.47
N GLY A 502 43.42 -2.54 0.44
CA GLY A 502 44.46 -1.55 0.26
C GLY A 502 45.74 -2.29 -0.11
N GLN A 503 46.31 -1.98 -1.28
CA GLN A 503 47.69 -2.35 -1.55
C GLN A 503 48.51 -1.69 -0.45
N GLY A 504 48.91 -2.50 0.54
CA GLY A 504 49.93 -2.13 1.49
C GLY A 504 51.16 -1.73 0.68
N THR A 505 51.49 -0.44 0.72
CA THR A 505 52.80 0.05 0.31
C THR A 505 53.83 -0.72 1.11
N ARG A 506 54.64 -1.47 0.37
CA ARG A 506 55.72 -2.31 0.84
C ARG A 506 56.91 -1.49 1.33
#